data_AF-A0A1V1NT92-F1
#
_entry.id   AF-A0A1V1NT92-F1
#
_cell.length_a   1.000
_cell.length_b   1.000
_cell.length_c   1.000
_cell.angle_alpha   90.00
_cell.angle_beta   90.00
_cell.angle_gamma   90.00
#
_symmetry.space_group_name_H-M   'P 1'
#
loop_
_entity.id
_entity.type
_entity.pdbx_description
1 polymer ?
#
loop_
_entity_poly.entity_id
_entity_poly.type
_entity_poly.pdbx_seq_one_letter_code
_entity_poly.pdbx_strand_id
1 'polypeptide(L)'
;LSLNTKDGNMDIVAGSDIVSDEIQVGGDVVMQTPDGDIRVNQIQSSSDIRLITEKGSIDDTSEDNSVALTSEGVMTLIASRNVKMSIADGSKIIARSTNEGSINIQSPGTISLQSLETTDGDIFVKADGSINALYVTTGDRGDNEPMTLSLSSKENISTGLIKADDYLYMNAAQIEHQLGSITAKKAIISAWNGIGTRDQSLILNVNQLDASAYMNGDIYIHNQKDLELIDLSGEGNSVDNVGGGEIRADGQLTITDQVKQLKNFALFAENMIINNDIIHQTFGRIELSTVNTLEHRSGTIQAESHITINSGSITQTGGQILTDGHLIISSSNTARFESSTNEIGQLNATIETGNFSFVHAGDLFIDRVTANTVNLTSINGSILADGNRSI
;
A
#
# COMPACT_ATOMS: atom_id res chain seq x y z
N LEU A 1 19.58 13.56 35.87
CA LEU A 1 20.95 13.08 36.17
C LEU A 1 21.85 13.56 35.05
N SER A 2 23.07 14.03 35.36
CA SER A 2 24.08 14.32 34.33
C SER A 2 25.33 13.51 34.62
N LEU A 3 25.68 12.57 33.73
CA LEU A 3 26.75 11.59 33.99
C LEU A 3 27.62 11.40 32.73
N ASN A 4 28.95 11.29 32.92
CA ASN A 4 29.89 11.09 31.83
C ASN A 4 30.93 10.02 32.21
N THR A 5 31.14 9.04 31.34
CA THR A 5 32.29 8.15 31.39
C THR A 5 32.90 7.95 30.00
N LYS A 6 34.22 8.11 29.91
CA LYS A 6 34.96 8.00 28.64
C LYS A 6 35.10 6.55 28.17
N ASP A 7 35.28 5.65 29.13
CA ASP A 7 35.47 4.22 28.90
C ASP A 7 34.60 3.47 29.91
N GLY A 8 33.78 2.53 29.43
CA GLY A 8 32.97 1.64 30.28
C GLY A 8 31.46 1.86 30.19
N ASN A 9 30.74 0.94 30.81
CA ASN A 9 29.28 0.86 30.77
C ASN A 9 28.67 1.66 31.93
N MET A 10 27.38 2.00 31.79
CA MET A 10 26.59 2.67 32.81
C MET A 10 25.29 1.91 33.07
N ASP A 11 25.16 1.40 34.29
CA ASP A 11 23.94 0.74 34.77
C ASP A 11 23.24 1.63 35.82
N ILE A 12 22.00 2.04 35.53
CA ILE A 12 21.15 2.82 36.43
C ILE A 12 19.91 2.01 36.76
N VAL A 13 19.72 1.73 38.05
CA VAL A 13 18.53 1.02 38.55
C VAL A 13 17.87 1.88 39.62
N ALA A 14 16.58 2.17 39.46
CA ALA A 14 15.78 2.90 40.42
C ALA A 14 14.47 2.15 40.71
N GLY A 15 13.95 2.27 41.93
CA GLY A 15 12.63 1.72 42.27
C GLY A 15 11.46 2.56 41.78
N SER A 16 11.73 3.78 41.31
CA SER A 16 10.76 4.77 40.83
C SER A 16 11.28 5.38 39.51
N ASP A 17 10.78 6.56 39.15
CA ASP A 17 11.19 7.26 37.93
C ASP A 17 12.71 7.44 37.83
N ILE A 18 13.21 7.31 36.61
CA ILE A 18 14.56 7.72 36.22
C ILE A 18 14.41 8.97 35.36
N VAL A 19 15.01 10.08 35.79
CA VAL A 19 15.05 11.32 35.00
C VAL A 19 16.51 11.63 34.67
N SER A 20 16.84 11.48 33.40
CA SER A 20 18.15 11.81 32.84
C SER A 20 18.09 13.12 32.09
N ASP A 21 19.06 13.99 32.37
CA ASP A 21 19.24 15.21 31.59
C ASP A 21 20.28 14.94 30.48
N GLU A 22 21.51 14.63 30.85
CA GLU A 22 22.58 14.35 29.89
C GLU A 22 23.42 13.14 30.32
N ILE A 23 23.51 12.12 29.48
CA ILE A 23 24.38 10.97 29.71
C ILE A 23 25.28 10.77 28.50
N GLN A 24 26.60 10.69 28.75
CA GLN A 24 27.60 10.41 27.72
C GLN A 24 28.50 9.25 28.16
N VAL A 25 28.48 8.15 27.41
CA VAL A 25 29.10 6.88 27.83
C VAL A 25 29.83 6.26 26.64
N GLY A 26 31.08 5.83 26.85
CA GLY A 26 31.89 5.14 25.81
C GLY A 26 31.54 3.66 25.62
N GLY A 27 30.67 3.10 26.47
CA GLY A 27 30.15 1.73 26.42
C GLY A 27 28.64 1.71 26.55
N ASP A 28 28.08 0.61 27.03
CA ASP A 28 26.62 0.42 27.08
C ASP A 28 25.95 1.35 28.10
N VAL A 29 24.71 1.77 27.80
CA VAL A 29 23.83 2.43 28.79
C VAL A 29 22.64 1.54 29.08
N VAL A 30 22.46 1.15 30.34
CA VAL A 30 21.30 0.40 30.80
C VAL A 30 20.56 1.21 31.86
N MET A 31 19.27 1.43 31.67
CA MET A 31 18.38 2.00 32.67
C MET A 31 17.21 1.06 32.92
N GLN A 32 16.93 0.80 34.20
CA GLN A 32 15.83 -0.07 34.59
C GLN A 32 15.06 0.47 35.80
N THR A 33 13.72 0.45 35.69
CA THR A 33 12.81 0.70 36.81
C THR A 33 11.61 -0.25 36.77
N PRO A 34 11.19 -0.83 37.91
CA PRO A 34 10.05 -1.74 37.93
C PRO A 34 8.70 -1.00 37.94
N ASP A 35 8.66 0.24 38.45
CA ASP A 35 7.39 0.92 38.74
C ASP A 35 7.28 2.33 38.13
N GLY A 36 8.40 2.96 37.76
CA GLY A 36 8.41 4.35 37.31
C GLY A 36 8.60 4.55 35.80
N ASP A 37 8.56 5.79 35.37
CA ASP A 37 8.86 6.17 33.98
C ASP A 37 10.37 6.40 33.80
N ILE A 38 10.85 6.25 32.55
CA ILE A 38 12.19 6.68 32.16
C ILE A 38 12.05 7.91 31.28
N ARG A 39 12.51 9.06 31.79
CA ARG A 39 12.48 10.35 31.10
C ARG A 39 13.89 10.76 30.72
N VAL A 40 14.13 11.01 29.44
CA VAL A 40 15.47 11.30 28.90
C VAL A 40 15.44 12.59 28.11
N ASN A 41 16.38 13.48 28.39
CA ASN A 41 16.65 14.62 27.50
C ASN A 41 17.74 14.22 26.49
N GLN A 42 18.90 13.77 26.94
CA GLN A 42 19.95 13.30 26.05
C GLN A 42 20.73 12.08 26.62
N ILE A 43 20.93 11.06 25.78
CA ILE A 43 21.83 9.93 26.01
C ILE A 43 22.65 9.70 24.75
N GLN A 44 23.98 9.72 24.90
CA GLN A 44 24.94 9.35 23.88
C GLN A 44 25.75 8.14 24.35
N SER A 45 25.75 7.09 23.53
CA SER A 45 26.49 5.86 23.73
C SER A 45 27.27 5.51 22.45
N SER A 46 28.53 5.07 22.56
CA SER A 46 29.23 4.44 21.42
C SER A 46 28.97 2.92 21.33
N SER A 47 28.06 2.40 22.15
CA SER A 47 27.60 1.00 22.13
C SER A 47 26.07 0.98 22.25
N ASP A 48 25.49 -0.07 22.81
CA ASP A 48 24.05 -0.24 22.94
C ASP A 48 23.44 0.72 23.99
N ILE A 49 22.14 1.00 23.82
CA ILE A 49 21.31 1.66 24.84
C ILE A 49 20.13 0.74 25.13
N ARG A 50 19.89 0.43 26.41
CA ARG A 50 18.77 -0.40 26.88
C ARG A 50 17.98 0.31 27.97
N LEU A 51 16.77 0.74 27.64
CA LEU A 51 15.86 1.40 28.58
C LEU A 51 14.67 0.46 28.85
N ILE A 52 14.43 0.11 30.11
CA ILE A 52 13.38 -0.83 30.50
C ILE A 52 12.57 -0.28 31.66
N THR A 53 11.26 -0.18 31.46
CA THR A 53 10.29 0.03 32.53
C THR A 53 9.19 -1.02 32.51
N GLU A 54 8.97 -1.69 33.64
CA GLU A 54 7.99 -2.78 33.74
C GLU A 54 6.54 -2.30 33.91
N LYS A 55 6.32 -1.02 34.27
CA LYS A 55 4.97 -0.44 34.46
C LYS A 55 4.79 0.99 33.93
N GLY A 56 5.89 1.65 33.57
CA GLY A 56 5.88 3.04 33.10
C GLY A 56 5.98 3.17 31.58
N SER A 57 6.27 4.40 31.18
CA SER A 57 6.60 4.83 29.81
C SER A 57 8.08 5.20 29.69
N ILE A 58 8.58 5.22 28.45
CA ILE A 58 9.86 5.81 28.10
C ILE A 58 9.58 7.07 27.29
N ASP A 59 9.93 8.23 27.83
CA ASP A 59 9.59 9.53 27.26
C ASP A 59 10.83 10.36 26.96
N ASP A 60 10.89 10.84 25.72
CA ASP A 60 11.70 11.96 25.32
C ASP A 60 11.18 13.27 25.95
N THR A 61 12.08 13.95 26.66
CA THR A 61 11.86 15.24 27.33
C THR A 61 12.69 16.37 26.72
N SER A 62 13.40 16.08 25.64
CA SER A 62 14.19 17.05 24.90
C SER A 62 13.30 18.08 24.20
N GLU A 63 13.89 19.21 23.81
CA GLU A 63 13.16 20.23 23.06
C GLU A 63 12.70 19.66 21.69
N ASP A 64 11.56 20.14 21.17
CA ASP A 64 10.97 19.64 19.92
C ASP A 64 12.02 19.58 18.78
N ASN A 65 12.18 18.40 18.19
CA ASN A 65 13.12 18.04 17.12
C ASN A 65 14.59 17.81 17.54
N SER A 66 14.93 17.89 18.82
CA SER A 66 16.26 17.47 19.27
C SER A 66 16.36 15.95 19.42
N VAL A 67 17.56 15.41 19.17
CA VAL A 67 17.79 13.96 19.27
C VAL A 67 18.05 13.60 20.72
N ALA A 68 17.18 12.77 21.28
CA ALA A 68 17.31 12.30 22.65
C ALA A 68 18.27 11.13 22.78
N LEU A 69 18.25 10.17 21.85
CA LEU A 69 19.14 9.00 21.89
C LEU A 69 20.07 8.95 20.67
N THR A 70 21.37 8.79 20.95
CA THR A 70 22.41 8.51 19.95
C THR A 70 23.19 7.27 20.37
N SER A 71 23.24 6.27 19.50
CA SER A 71 23.92 4.99 19.71
C SER A 71 24.58 4.52 18.42
N GLU A 72 25.82 4.03 18.49
CA GLU A 72 26.45 3.30 17.38
C GLU A 72 26.00 1.83 17.30
N GLY A 73 25.42 1.33 18.40
CA GLY A 73 24.87 -0.02 18.56
C GLY A 73 23.37 -0.10 18.27
N VAL A 74 22.69 -1.01 18.99
CA VAL A 74 21.23 -1.18 18.95
C VAL A 74 20.60 -0.51 20.16
N MET A 75 19.54 0.25 19.91
CA MET A 75 18.68 0.80 20.97
C MET A 75 17.54 -0.17 21.26
N THR A 76 17.42 -0.61 22.51
CA THR A 76 16.34 -1.48 23.00
C THR A 76 15.49 -0.72 24.01
N LEU A 77 14.24 -0.41 23.63
CA LEU A 77 13.30 0.37 24.43
C LEU A 77 12.09 -0.51 24.80
N ILE A 78 11.94 -0.87 26.07
CA ILE A 78 10.83 -1.72 26.53
C ILE A 78 10.07 -0.98 27.62
N ALA A 79 8.81 -0.65 27.34
CA ALA A 79 7.92 -0.03 28.28
C ALA A 79 6.65 -0.88 28.46
N SER A 80 6.00 -0.77 29.63
CA SER A 80 4.65 -1.31 29.75
C SER A 80 3.62 -0.45 29.04
N ARG A 81 3.88 0.84 28.91
CA ARG A 81 2.98 1.82 28.29
C ARG A 81 3.65 2.40 27.05
N ASN A 82 3.86 3.70 27.00
CA ASN A 82 4.31 4.37 25.80
C ASN A 82 5.83 4.30 25.64
N VAL A 83 6.27 4.26 24.39
CA VAL A 83 7.65 4.58 24.00
C VAL A 83 7.57 5.79 23.07
N LYS A 84 7.99 6.96 23.52
CA LYS A 84 8.05 8.18 22.72
C LYS A 84 9.50 8.65 22.64
N MET A 85 10.11 8.63 21.45
CA MET A 85 11.53 8.92 21.31
C MET A 85 11.96 9.61 20.02
N SER A 86 12.81 10.63 20.14
CA SER A 86 13.63 11.14 19.04
C SER A 86 14.99 10.46 19.04
N ILE A 87 15.36 9.84 17.92
CA ILE A 87 16.60 9.07 17.80
C ILE A 87 17.46 9.53 16.63
N ALA A 88 18.77 9.35 16.76
CA ALA A 88 19.75 9.81 15.77
C ALA A 88 19.57 9.18 14.38
N ASP A 89 20.14 9.81 13.37
CA ASP A 89 20.33 9.21 12.04
C ASP A 89 21.20 7.94 12.12
N GLY A 90 20.95 6.97 11.24
CA GLY A 90 21.65 5.69 11.15
C GLY A 90 21.28 4.69 12.24
N SER A 91 20.30 5.02 13.08
CA SER A 91 19.93 4.24 14.26
C SER A 91 19.31 2.89 13.93
N LYS A 92 19.58 1.90 14.80
CA LYS A 92 18.90 0.60 14.82
C LYS A 92 18.09 0.50 16.11
N ILE A 93 16.80 0.16 15.98
CA ILE A 93 15.90 0.16 17.13
C ILE A 93 15.08 -1.14 17.25
N ILE A 94 14.98 -1.59 18.49
CA ILE A 94 14.00 -2.56 18.98
C ILE A 94 13.15 -1.82 20.01
N ALA A 95 11.84 -1.75 19.80
CA ALA A 95 10.94 -1.08 20.73
C ALA A 95 9.69 -1.94 21.00
N ARG A 96 9.25 -1.96 22.26
CA ARG A 96 8.08 -2.72 22.68
C ARG A 96 7.23 -1.99 23.71
N SER A 97 5.92 -1.92 23.47
CA SER A 97 4.90 -1.65 24.49
C SER A 97 4.25 -2.98 24.90
N THR A 98 4.38 -3.38 26.17
CA THR A 98 3.94 -4.72 26.60
C THR A 98 2.49 -4.77 27.11
N ASN A 99 1.82 -3.63 27.27
CA ASN A 99 0.42 -3.53 27.69
C ASN A 99 -0.28 -2.49 26.79
N GLU A 100 -1.29 -1.79 27.31
CA GLU A 100 -1.90 -0.63 26.65
C GLU A 100 -0.88 0.52 26.55
N GLY A 101 -0.54 0.90 25.32
CA GLY A 101 0.40 1.99 25.04
C GLY A 101 0.97 1.95 23.63
N SER A 102 1.36 3.11 23.13
CA SER A 102 1.80 3.30 21.75
C SER A 102 3.32 3.46 21.64
N ILE A 103 3.84 3.22 20.43
CA ILE A 103 5.22 3.54 20.07
C ILE A 103 5.22 4.71 19.11
N ASN A 104 5.93 5.79 19.44
CA ASN A 104 6.12 6.96 18.61
C ASN A 104 7.63 7.24 18.48
N ILE A 105 8.17 7.04 17.28
CA ILE A 105 9.60 7.23 16.99
C ILE A 105 9.77 8.27 15.90
N GLN A 106 10.67 9.21 16.12
CA GLN A 106 11.08 10.18 15.12
C GLN A 106 12.60 10.19 14.92
N SER A 107 13.06 10.39 13.68
CA SER A 107 14.47 10.52 13.34
C SER A 107 14.70 11.64 12.32
N PRO A 108 15.75 12.46 12.47
CA PRO A 108 16.13 13.46 11.46
C PRO A 108 16.81 12.85 10.23
N GLY A 109 17.04 11.53 10.21
CA GLY A 109 17.67 10.83 9.11
C GLY A 109 17.12 9.43 8.91
N THR A 110 17.97 8.52 8.43
CA THR A 110 17.64 7.12 8.17
C THR A 110 17.50 6.34 9.47
N ILE A 111 16.54 5.42 9.51
CA ILE A 111 16.30 4.55 10.67
C ILE A 111 16.06 3.11 10.22
N SER A 112 16.58 2.15 11.00
CA SER A 112 16.30 0.73 10.85
C SER A 112 15.47 0.22 12.03
N LEU A 113 14.22 -0.14 11.74
CA LEU A 113 13.29 -0.76 12.67
C LEU A 113 13.55 -2.27 12.66
N GLN A 114 14.38 -2.73 13.58
CA GLN A 114 14.69 -4.15 13.72
C GLN A 114 13.47 -4.90 14.27
N SER A 115 12.77 -4.33 15.25
CA SER A 115 11.50 -4.87 15.73
C SER A 115 10.71 -3.81 16.50
N LEU A 116 9.52 -3.48 16.05
CA LEU A 116 8.57 -2.62 16.79
C LEU A 116 7.28 -3.40 17.06
N GLU A 117 6.90 -3.52 18.33
CA GLU A 117 5.73 -4.32 18.73
C GLU A 117 4.91 -3.61 19.81
N THR A 118 3.60 -3.51 19.62
CA THR A 118 2.66 -3.18 20.70
C THR A 118 1.80 -4.41 21.01
N THR A 119 1.50 -4.62 22.29
CA THR A 119 0.45 -5.58 22.68
C THR A 119 -0.95 -5.01 22.37
N ASP A 120 -1.13 -3.71 22.62
CA ASP A 120 -2.42 -3.03 22.63
C ASP A 120 -2.20 -1.52 22.40
N GLY A 121 -2.09 -1.11 21.13
CA GLY A 121 -1.85 0.29 20.79
C GLY A 121 -1.20 0.56 19.43
N ASP A 122 -1.15 1.84 19.07
CA ASP A 122 -0.61 2.30 17.79
C ASP A 122 0.93 2.27 17.68
N ILE A 123 1.41 2.27 16.43
CA ILE A 123 2.81 2.54 16.09
C ILE A 123 2.88 3.69 15.08
N PHE A 124 3.62 4.74 15.42
CA PHE A 124 3.91 5.87 14.55
C PHE A 124 5.42 6.03 14.39
N VAL A 125 5.91 5.99 13.15
CA VAL A 125 7.33 6.24 12.83
C VAL A 125 7.44 7.32 11.78
N LYS A 126 8.25 8.34 12.06
CA LYS A 126 8.57 9.40 11.13
C LYS A 126 10.08 9.53 10.95
N ALA A 127 10.54 9.55 9.71
CA ALA A 127 11.94 9.75 9.37
C ALA A 127 12.10 10.80 8.27
N ASP A 128 13.03 11.72 8.47
CA ASP A 128 13.43 12.64 7.41
C ASP A 128 14.32 11.95 6.35
N GLY A 129 14.98 10.85 6.71
CA GLY A 129 15.61 9.93 5.77
C GLY A 129 14.77 8.67 5.55
N SER A 130 15.42 7.62 5.03
CA SER A 130 14.76 6.35 4.71
C SER A 130 14.36 5.52 5.96
N ILE A 131 13.28 4.75 5.87
CA ILE A 131 12.87 3.77 6.90
C ILE A 131 13.11 2.36 6.35
N ASN A 132 13.92 1.58 7.05
CA ASN A 132 14.00 0.13 6.83
C ASN A 132 13.19 -0.60 7.90
N ALA A 133 11.99 -1.07 7.55
CA ALA A 133 11.02 -1.67 8.46
C ALA A 133 11.01 -3.20 8.36
N LEU A 134 11.82 -3.89 9.17
CA LEU A 134 11.98 -5.35 9.07
C LEU A 134 10.83 -6.13 9.72
N TYR A 135 10.48 -5.75 10.95
CA TYR A 135 9.42 -6.38 11.74
C TYR A 135 8.66 -5.30 12.50
N VAL A 136 7.42 -5.02 12.10
CA VAL A 136 6.57 -4.01 12.77
C VAL A 136 5.19 -4.60 12.97
N THR A 137 4.69 -4.59 14.21
CA THR A 137 3.39 -5.19 14.54
C THR A 137 2.63 -4.35 15.54
N THR A 138 1.44 -3.90 15.17
CA THR A 138 0.47 -3.40 16.15
C THR A 138 -0.39 -4.54 16.66
N GLY A 139 -0.69 -4.51 17.96
CA GLY A 139 -1.66 -5.39 18.61
C GLY A 139 -2.87 -4.61 19.11
N ASP A 140 -4.01 -5.28 19.15
CA ASP A 140 -5.25 -4.85 19.81
C ASP A 140 -5.65 -5.98 20.77
N ARG A 141 -5.45 -5.76 22.08
CA ARG A 141 -5.78 -6.78 23.06
C ARG A 141 -7.24 -6.63 23.48
N GLY A 142 -8.09 -7.29 22.72
CA GLY A 142 -9.52 -7.36 22.99
C GLY A 142 -10.35 -7.17 21.73
N ASP A 143 -9.71 -6.79 20.61
CA ASP A 143 -10.37 -6.48 19.33
C ASP A 143 -11.46 -5.42 19.56
N ASN A 144 -11.14 -4.42 20.38
CA ASN A 144 -12.07 -3.42 20.92
C ASN A 144 -11.96 -2.05 20.25
N GLU A 145 -10.85 -1.74 19.58
CA GLU A 145 -10.68 -0.48 18.85
C GLU A 145 -9.73 -0.60 17.65
N PRO A 146 -9.93 0.21 16.60
CA PRO A 146 -9.03 0.19 15.46
C PRO A 146 -7.62 0.68 15.84
N MET A 147 -6.60 -0.17 15.68
CA MET A 147 -5.20 0.22 15.86
C MET A 147 -4.54 0.58 14.53
N THR A 148 -3.70 1.60 14.58
CA THR A 148 -3.02 2.21 13.44
C THR A 148 -1.52 1.94 13.46
N LEU A 149 -0.99 1.55 12.31
CA LEU A 149 0.45 1.52 12.03
C LEU A 149 0.74 2.58 10.95
N SER A 150 1.58 3.55 11.27
CA SER A 150 1.97 4.62 10.34
C SER A 150 3.48 4.69 10.17
N LEU A 151 3.93 4.58 8.92
CA LEU A 151 5.33 4.81 8.52
C LEU A 151 5.38 5.98 7.54
N SER A 152 6.10 7.04 7.92
CA SER A 152 6.27 8.25 7.09
C SER A 152 7.75 8.56 6.89
N SER A 153 8.20 8.55 5.64
CA SER A 153 9.55 8.91 5.24
C SER A 153 9.51 10.03 4.20
N LYS A 154 10.50 10.94 4.23
CA LYS A 154 10.72 11.85 3.08
C LYS A 154 11.51 11.19 1.94
N GLU A 155 12.12 10.04 2.21
CA GLU A 155 12.86 9.20 1.26
C GLU A 155 12.15 7.85 1.11
N ASN A 156 12.86 6.73 1.18
CA ASN A 156 12.29 5.42 0.88
C ASN A 156 11.79 4.71 2.13
N ILE A 157 10.76 3.87 1.95
CA ILE A 157 10.39 2.84 2.93
C ILE A 157 10.68 1.47 2.31
N SER A 158 11.64 0.74 2.88
CA SER A 158 11.88 -0.67 2.56
C SER A 158 11.10 -1.55 3.55
N THR A 159 10.25 -2.43 3.03
CA THR A 159 9.25 -3.17 3.82
C THR A 159 9.62 -4.64 4.02
N GLY A 160 9.56 -5.08 5.27
CA GLY A 160 9.68 -6.46 5.72
C GLY A 160 8.32 -7.06 6.10
N LEU A 161 8.30 -7.81 7.20
CA LEU A 161 7.06 -8.32 7.79
C LEU A 161 6.38 -7.21 8.59
N ILE A 162 5.26 -6.69 8.06
CA ILE A 162 4.49 -5.62 8.69
C ILE A 162 3.08 -6.12 8.96
N LYS A 163 2.60 -5.94 10.18
CA LYS A 163 1.23 -6.29 10.57
C LYS A 163 0.59 -5.12 11.29
N ALA A 164 -0.35 -4.46 10.63
CA ALA A 164 -1.29 -3.57 11.29
C ALA A 164 -2.54 -4.37 11.70
N ASP A 165 -3.13 -4.04 12.84
CA ASP A 165 -4.42 -4.63 13.20
C ASP A 165 -5.54 -4.18 12.26
N ASP A 166 -5.75 -2.86 12.13
CA ASP A 166 -6.80 -2.29 11.27
C ASP A 166 -6.21 -1.46 10.14
N TYR A 167 -5.69 -0.27 10.45
CA TYR A 167 -5.20 0.68 9.46
C TYR A 167 -3.68 0.65 9.32
N LEU A 168 -3.21 0.53 8.08
CA LEU A 168 -1.84 0.78 7.69
C LEU A 168 -1.76 2.08 6.87
N TYR A 169 -0.88 2.99 7.28
CA TYR A 169 -0.50 4.16 6.50
C TYR A 169 0.98 4.08 6.14
N MET A 170 1.30 4.18 4.85
CA MET A 170 2.67 4.33 4.39
C MET A 170 2.78 5.53 3.44
N ASN A 171 3.67 6.46 3.77
CA ASN A 171 3.94 7.63 2.94
C ASN A 171 5.45 7.80 2.75
N ALA A 172 5.90 7.82 1.50
CA ALA A 172 7.33 7.86 1.17
C ALA A 172 7.60 8.59 -0.16
N ALA A 173 8.86 8.86 -0.46
CA ALA A 173 9.30 9.06 -1.83
C ALA A 173 9.13 7.78 -2.66
N GLN A 174 9.54 6.62 -2.14
CA GLN A 174 9.36 5.32 -2.80
C GLN A 174 9.08 4.24 -1.76
N ILE A 175 8.22 3.28 -2.07
CA ILE A 175 7.93 2.14 -1.20
C ILE A 175 8.39 0.87 -1.89
N GLU A 176 9.33 0.16 -1.27
CA GLU A 176 9.96 -1.02 -1.82
C GLU A 176 9.64 -2.23 -0.96
N HIS A 177 9.40 -3.36 -1.62
CA HIS A 177 9.37 -4.63 -0.93
C HIS A 177 10.79 -5.10 -0.68
N GLN A 178 11.07 -5.64 0.51
CA GLN A 178 12.34 -6.29 0.81
C GLN A 178 12.13 -7.78 1.12
N LEU A 179 11.21 -8.09 2.04
CA LEU A 179 10.91 -9.46 2.44
C LEU A 179 9.53 -9.57 3.10
N GLY A 180 9.01 -10.79 3.25
CA GLY A 180 7.78 -11.03 4.02
C GLY A 180 6.50 -10.59 3.32
N SER A 181 5.48 -10.24 4.11
CA SER A 181 4.19 -9.76 3.62
C SER A 181 3.67 -8.67 4.55
N ILE A 182 2.86 -7.77 4.00
CA ILE A 182 2.23 -6.70 4.76
C ILE A 182 0.76 -7.07 4.98
N THR A 183 0.33 -7.15 6.24
CA THR A 183 -1.05 -7.49 6.61
C THR A 183 -1.73 -6.31 7.30
N ALA A 184 -2.96 -6.02 6.90
CA ALA A 184 -3.86 -5.06 7.54
C ALA A 184 -5.31 -5.38 7.15
N LYS A 185 -6.29 -4.77 7.81
CA LYS A 185 -7.66 -4.74 7.28
C LYS A 185 -7.73 -3.72 6.13
N LYS A 186 -7.16 -2.54 6.33
CA LYS A 186 -7.15 -1.40 5.39
C LYS A 186 -5.76 -0.85 5.22
N ALA A 187 -5.37 -0.50 3.99
CA ALA A 187 -4.10 0.14 3.71
C ALA A 187 -4.27 1.38 2.84
N ILE A 188 -3.64 2.48 3.28
CA ILE A 188 -3.44 3.70 2.50
C ILE A 188 -1.94 3.82 2.22
N ILE A 189 -1.58 3.70 0.95
CA ILE A 189 -0.19 3.62 0.52
C ILE A 189 0.06 4.72 -0.52
N SER A 190 0.93 5.66 -0.19
CA SER A 190 1.21 6.81 -1.04
C SER A 190 2.72 6.97 -1.25
N ALA A 191 3.13 7.09 -2.51
CA ALA A 191 4.52 7.33 -2.88
C ALA A 191 4.66 8.40 -3.96
N TRP A 192 5.80 9.08 -4.02
CA TRP A 192 6.09 10.02 -5.11
C TRP A 192 6.60 9.32 -6.38
N ASN A 193 7.50 8.35 -6.20
CA ASN A 193 8.30 7.70 -7.23
C ASN A 193 7.96 6.22 -7.43
N GLY A 194 6.93 5.70 -6.75
CA GLY A 194 6.33 4.39 -7.04
C GLY A 194 6.17 3.50 -5.82
N ILE A 195 5.37 2.46 -6.02
CA ILE A 195 5.04 1.44 -5.03
C ILE A 195 5.42 0.09 -5.62
N GLY A 196 6.42 -0.57 -5.08
CA GLY A 196 6.97 -1.80 -5.63
C GLY A 196 7.66 -1.59 -6.99
N THR A 197 8.13 -2.69 -7.56
CA THR A 197 8.68 -2.73 -8.93
C THR A 197 8.16 -3.96 -9.66
N ARG A 198 8.35 -4.03 -10.98
CA ARG A 198 7.93 -5.19 -11.79
C ARG A 198 8.54 -6.50 -11.30
N ASP A 199 9.80 -6.47 -10.89
CA ASP A 199 10.52 -7.66 -10.42
C ASP A 199 10.28 -7.94 -8.93
N GLN A 200 9.75 -6.95 -8.21
CA GLN A 200 9.55 -7.01 -6.78
C GLN A 200 8.31 -6.20 -6.38
N SER A 201 7.14 -6.77 -6.67
CA SER A 201 5.85 -6.21 -6.25
C SER A 201 5.76 -6.12 -4.73
N LEU A 202 5.00 -5.13 -4.25
CA LEU A 202 4.65 -5.05 -2.83
C LEU A 202 3.66 -6.16 -2.49
N ILE A 203 4.07 -7.08 -1.60
CA ILE A 203 3.24 -8.23 -1.20
C ILE A 203 2.33 -7.83 -0.04
N LEU A 204 1.03 -7.83 -0.31
CA LEU A 204 -0.02 -7.42 0.62
C LEU A 204 -0.95 -8.58 0.98
N ASN A 205 -1.58 -8.46 2.14
CA ASN A 205 -2.70 -9.27 2.59
C ASN A 205 -3.71 -8.34 3.28
N VAL A 206 -4.33 -7.47 2.48
CA VAL A 206 -5.28 -6.44 2.92
C VAL A 206 -6.66 -6.67 2.31
N ASN A 207 -7.71 -6.23 3.01
CA ASN A 207 -9.08 -6.32 2.48
C ASN A 207 -9.39 -5.12 1.59
N GLN A 208 -8.94 -3.93 2.00
CA GLN A 208 -9.17 -2.67 1.33
C GLN A 208 -7.86 -1.94 1.07
N LEU A 209 -7.72 -1.40 -0.13
CA LEU A 209 -6.54 -0.67 -0.56
C LEU A 209 -6.92 0.65 -1.22
N ASP A 210 -6.21 1.68 -0.78
CA ASP A 210 -6.09 2.99 -1.40
C ASP A 210 -4.61 3.23 -1.74
N ALA A 211 -4.30 3.44 -3.02
CA ALA A 211 -2.92 3.50 -3.51
C ALA A 211 -2.67 4.69 -4.45
N SER A 212 -1.66 5.51 -4.13
CA SER A 212 -1.30 6.69 -4.95
C SER A 212 0.19 6.76 -5.32
N ALA A 213 0.46 7.12 -6.57
CA ALA A 213 1.80 7.37 -7.11
C ALA A 213 1.82 8.62 -8.03
N TYR A 214 2.47 9.71 -7.61
CA TYR A 214 2.18 11.05 -8.18
C TYR A 214 3.09 11.59 -9.29
N MET A 215 4.37 11.24 -9.38
CA MET A 215 5.27 11.88 -10.38
C MET A 215 5.57 11.00 -11.59
N ASN A 216 6.20 9.85 -11.36
CA ASN A 216 6.63 8.94 -12.42
C ASN A 216 6.64 7.48 -11.97
N GLY A 217 6.18 7.21 -10.75
CA GLY A 217 6.23 5.90 -10.15
C GLY A 217 5.15 5.00 -10.68
N ASP A 218 5.55 3.80 -11.09
CA ASP A 218 4.60 2.72 -11.32
C ASP A 218 4.07 2.18 -9.97
N ILE A 219 2.93 1.51 -10.01
CA ILE A 219 2.39 0.74 -8.89
C ILE A 219 2.46 -0.73 -9.26
N TYR A 220 3.18 -1.54 -8.49
CA TYR A 220 3.25 -2.99 -8.59
C TYR A 220 2.90 -3.61 -7.24
N ILE A 221 1.68 -4.14 -7.14
CA ILE A 221 1.14 -4.71 -5.91
C ILE A 221 0.61 -6.12 -6.17
N HIS A 222 0.89 -7.04 -5.26
CA HIS A 222 0.30 -8.37 -5.24
C HIS A 222 -0.37 -8.61 -3.89
N ASN A 223 -1.70 -8.61 -3.88
CA ASN A 223 -2.51 -8.96 -2.72
C ASN A 223 -2.85 -10.46 -2.72
N GLN A 224 -2.57 -11.14 -1.63
CA GLN A 224 -2.65 -12.60 -1.52
C GLN A 224 -4.05 -13.15 -1.20
N LYS A 225 -5.08 -12.30 -1.27
CA LYS A 225 -6.49 -12.64 -1.02
C LYS A 225 -7.42 -11.71 -1.82
N ASP A 226 -8.72 -11.81 -1.56
CA ASP A 226 -9.71 -10.85 -2.05
C ASP A 226 -9.30 -9.41 -1.70
N LEU A 227 -9.49 -8.51 -2.66
CA LEU A 227 -9.12 -7.11 -2.57
C LEU A 227 -10.26 -6.22 -3.03
N GLU A 228 -10.55 -5.20 -2.24
CA GLU A 228 -11.40 -4.07 -2.62
C GLU A 228 -10.52 -2.83 -2.83
N LEU A 229 -10.62 -2.22 -4.02
CA LEU A 229 -10.08 -0.89 -4.30
C LEU A 229 -11.16 0.12 -3.95
N ILE A 230 -10.93 0.88 -2.88
CA ILE A 230 -11.86 1.84 -2.28
C ILE A 230 -11.09 3.08 -1.83
N ASP A 231 -11.72 4.25 -1.96
CA ASP A 231 -11.16 5.51 -1.48
C ASP A 231 -11.24 5.55 0.06
N LEU A 232 -10.08 5.51 0.70
CA LEU A 232 -9.95 5.55 2.14
C LEU A 232 -9.48 6.92 2.63
N SER A 233 -8.84 7.74 1.78
CA SER A 233 -8.40 9.09 2.14
C SER A 233 -9.40 10.21 1.84
N GLY A 234 -10.44 9.93 1.05
CA GLY A 234 -11.54 10.85 0.74
C GLY A 234 -11.28 11.78 -0.43
N GLU A 235 -10.28 11.51 -1.28
CA GLU A 235 -9.94 12.28 -2.48
C GLU A 235 -10.73 11.87 -3.73
N GLY A 236 -11.54 10.82 -3.64
CA GLY A 236 -12.41 10.31 -4.69
C GLY A 236 -11.80 9.22 -5.58
N ASN A 237 -10.58 8.75 -5.31
CA ASN A 237 -9.95 7.67 -6.07
C ASN A 237 -9.45 6.57 -5.12
N SER A 238 -9.65 5.31 -5.49
CA SER A 238 -8.99 4.18 -4.83
C SER A 238 -7.57 3.95 -5.34
N VAL A 239 -7.31 4.35 -6.59
CA VAL A 239 -5.99 4.35 -7.21
C VAL A 239 -5.80 5.66 -7.96
N ASP A 240 -4.74 6.42 -7.63
CA ASP A 240 -4.30 7.58 -8.42
C ASP A 240 -2.85 7.41 -8.84
N ASN A 241 -2.64 6.97 -10.09
CA ASN A 241 -1.34 6.53 -10.58
C ASN A 241 -0.89 7.31 -11.82
N VAL A 242 0.10 8.18 -11.68
CA VAL A 242 0.71 8.91 -12.80
C VAL A 242 1.63 8.02 -13.64
N GLY A 243 2.14 6.93 -13.07
CA GLY A 243 2.88 5.91 -13.79
C GLY A 243 1.98 4.87 -14.45
N GLY A 244 2.54 3.67 -14.65
CA GLY A 244 1.81 2.48 -15.07
C GLY A 244 1.89 1.40 -14.00
N GLY A 245 1.88 0.14 -14.42
CA GLY A 245 2.14 -0.99 -13.54
C GLY A 245 0.97 -1.97 -13.45
N GLU A 246 0.85 -2.64 -12.31
CA GLU A 246 -0.02 -3.78 -12.08
C GLU A 246 -0.53 -3.81 -10.63
N ILE A 247 -1.83 -4.08 -10.45
CA ILE A 247 -2.37 -4.59 -9.19
C ILE A 247 -2.94 -5.98 -9.44
N ARG A 248 -2.48 -6.94 -8.64
CA ARG A 248 -2.94 -8.33 -8.65
C ARG A 248 -3.61 -8.69 -7.34
N ALA A 249 -4.74 -9.38 -7.42
CA ALA A 249 -5.35 -10.10 -6.29
C ALA A 249 -5.33 -11.61 -6.59
N ASP A 250 -4.97 -12.43 -5.60
CA ASP A 250 -5.10 -13.90 -5.73
C ASP A 250 -6.55 -14.37 -5.65
N GLY A 251 -7.46 -13.51 -5.16
CA GLY A 251 -8.90 -13.79 -5.07
C GLY A 251 -9.73 -12.88 -5.98
N GLN A 252 -10.89 -12.45 -5.49
CA GLN A 252 -11.73 -11.46 -6.16
C GLN A 252 -11.14 -10.05 -6.02
N LEU A 253 -11.08 -9.31 -7.12
CA LEU A 253 -10.83 -7.87 -7.13
C LEU A 253 -12.16 -7.12 -7.32
N THR A 254 -12.50 -6.26 -6.37
CA THR A 254 -13.69 -5.38 -6.45
C THR A 254 -13.25 -3.94 -6.58
N ILE A 255 -13.75 -3.23 -7.59
CA ILE A 255 -13.49 -1.81 -7.80
C ILE A 255 -14.71 -1.04 -7.34
N THR A 256 -14.61 -0.45 -6.16
CA THR A 256 -15.69 0.31 -5.51
C THR A 256 -15.56 1.81 -5.79
N ASP A 257 -14.32 2.32 -5.85
CA ASP A 257 -14.03 3.72 -6.21
C ASP A 257 -13.07 3.83 -7.38
N GLN A 258 -13.01 5.03 -7.97
CA GLN A 258 -12.34 5.29 -9.23
C GLN A 258 -10.88 4.83 -9.22
N VAL A 259 -10.49 4.11 -10.27
CA VAL A 259 -9.10 3.80 -10.61
C VAL A 259 -8.67 4.77 -11.70
N LYS A 260 -7.80 5.71 -11.36
CA LYS A 260 -7.27 6.72 -12.26
C LYS A 260 -5.80 6.45 -12.55
N GLN A 261 -5.45 6.45 -13.84
CA GLN A 261 -4.05 6.34 -14.24
C GLN A 261 -3.70 7.15 -15.49
N LEU A 262 -2.39 7.33 -15.73
CA LEU A 262 -1.86 8.02 -16.91
C LEU A 262 -1.02 7.15 -17.85
N LYS A 263 -0.58 5.95 -17.50
CA LYS A 263 0.16 5.04 -18.40
C LYS A 263 -0.42 3.62 -18.34
N ASN A 264 0.12 2.73 -19.18
CA ASN A 264 -0.29 1.33 -19.25
C ASN A 264 -0.41 0.69 -17.88
N PHE A 265 -1.61 0.20 -17.57
CA PHE A 265 -1.94 -0.33 -16.27
C PHE A 265 -2.75 -1.61 -16.41
N ALA A 266 -2.45 -2.57 -15.55
CA ALA A 266 -3.07 -3.89 -15.57
C ALA A 266 -3.69 -4.24 -14.22
N LEU A 267 -4.85 -4.89 -14.26
CA LEU A 267 -5.53 -5.44 -13.10
C LEU A 267 -5.71 -6.95 -13.32
N PHE A 268 -5.22 -7.74 -12.35
CA PHE A 268 -5.29 -9.20 -12.38
C PHE A 268 -6.05 -9.75 -11.18
N ALA A 269 -6.92 -10.73 -11.40
CA ALA A 269 -7.66 -11.38 -10.32
C ALA A 269 -8.11 -12.80 -10.68
N GLU A 270 -8.60 -13.58 -9.71
CA GLU A 270 -9.40 -14.77 -10.04
C GLU A 270 -10.76 -14.39 -10.61
N ASN A 271 -11.43 -13.42 -9.95
CA ASN A 271 -12.69 -12.83 -10.39
C ASN A 271 -12.58 -11.30 -10.28
N MET A 272 -13.27 -10.54 -11.13
CA MET A 272 -13.28 -9.08 -11.05
C MET A 272 -14.70 -8.53 -11.09
N ILE A 273 -15.02 -7.63 -10.16
CA ILE A 273 -16.28 -6.88 -10.13
C ILE A 273 -15.95 -5.39 -10.26
N ILE A 274 -16.53 -4.74 -11.26
CA ILE A 274 -16.30 -3.32 -11.56
C ILE A 274 -17.60 -2.57 -11.28
N ASN A 275 -17.60 -1.76 -10.22
CA ASN A 275 -18.74 -0.92 -9.85
C ASN A 275 -18.46 0.58 -10.07
N ASN A 276 -17.23 0.95 -10.44
CA ASN A 276 -16.83 2.34 -10.61
C ASN A 276 -15.86 2.50 -11.80
N ASP A 277 -15.48 3.74 -12.07
CA ASP A 277 -14.72 4.12 -13.23
C ASP A 277 -13.27 3.59 -13.17
N ILE A 278 -12.77 3.16 -14.33
CA ILE A 278 -11.36 2.87 -14.59
C ILE A 278 -10.94 3.77 -15.75
N ILE A 279 -10.21 4.84 -15.46
CA ILE A 279 -9.93 5.91 -16.41
C ILE A 279 -8.44 6.00 -16.70
N HIS A 280 -8.08 5.84 -17.97
CA HIS A 280 -6.80 6.25 -18.52
C HIS A 280 -6.91 7.66 -19.10
N GLN A 281 -6.20 8.65 -18.57
CA GLN A 281 -6.36 10.05 -19.02
C GLN A 281 -5.43 10.47 -20.18
N THR A 282 -4.45 9.65 -20.54
CA THR A 282 -3.56 9.93 -21.69
C THR A 282 -3.48 8.76 -22.68
N PHE A 283 -2.54 8.78 -23.62
CA PHE A 283 -2.28 7.64 -24.51
C PHE A 283 -1.69 6.45 -23.75
N GLY A 284 -2.53 5.48 -23.44
CA GLY A 284 -2.08 4.16 -23.01
C GLY A 284 -3.22 3.17 -22.87
N ARG A 285 -2.92 2.05 -22.21
CA ARG A 285 -3.72 0.83 -22.28
C ARG A 285 -4.21 0.42 -20.90
N ILE A 286 -5.45 -0.06 -20.86
CA ILE A 286 -5.99 -0.78 -19.71
C ILE A 286 -5.99 -2.26 -20.07
N GLU A 287 -5.41 -3.09 -19.21
CA GLU A 287 -5.53 -4.54 -19.27
C GLU A 287 -6.29 -5.05 -18.06
N LEU A 288 -7.39 -5.76 -18.30
CA LEU A 288 -8.17 -6.44 -17.27
C LEU A 288 -8.07 -7.93 -17.52
N SER A 289 -7.50 -8.67 -16.57
CA SER A 289 -7.33 -10.10 -16.70
C SER A 289 -7.92 -10.85 -15.51
N THR A 290 -8.76 -11.84 -15.79
CA THR A 290 -9.27 -12.75 -14.76
C THR A 290 -9.17 -14.20 -15.18
N VAL A 291 -9.13 -15.09 -14.18
CA VAL A 291 -9.18 -16.54 -14.43
C VAL A 291 -10.60 -16.99 -14.75
N ASN A 292 -11.58 -16.52 -13.96
CA ASN A 292 -12.94 -17.05 -13.97
C ASN A 292 -13.94 -16.08 -14.57
N THR A 293 -14.21 -14.94 -13.92
CA THR A 293 -15.25 -14.01 -14.36
C THR A 293 -14.82 -12.55 -14.24
N LEU A 294 -15.28 -11.75 -15.20
CA LEU A 294 -15.31 -10.29 -15.12
C LEU A 294 -16.77 -9.83 -15.21
N GLU A 295 -17.20 -9.11 -14.19
CA GLU A 295 -18.52 -8.49 -14.08
C GLU A 295 -18.42 -6.97 -14.07
N HIS A 296 -18.87 -6.34 -15.16
CA HIS A 296 -18.95 -4.88 -15.25
C HIS A 296 -20.39 -4.43 -14.95
N ARG A 297 -20.60 -3.90 -13.74
CA ARG A 297 -21.94 -3.57 -13.23
C ARG A 297 -22.26 -2.09 -13.36
N SER A 298 -21.26 -1.22 -13.21
CA SER A 298 -21.38 0.24 -13.33
C SER A 298 -20.03 0.89 -13.60
N GLY A 299 -20.05 2.21 -13.82
CA GLY A 299 -18.86 3.00 -14.13
C GLY A 299 -18.38 2.87 -15.57
N THR A 300 -17.38 3.66 -15.93
CA THR A 300 -16.79 3.76 -17.26
C THR A 300 -15.41 3.11 -17.26
N ILE A 301 -15.16 2.18 -18.18
CA ILE A 301 -13.81 1.72 -18.50
C ILE A 301 -13.36 2.52 -19.71
N GLN A 302 -12.44 3.47 -19.50
CA GLN A 302 -12.03 4.42 -20.52
C GLN A 302 -10.53 4.35 -20.80
N ALA A 303 -10.16 4.20 -22.07
CA ALA A 303 -8.79 4.43 -22.51
C ALA A 303 -8.73 5.05 -23.91
N GLU A 304 -7.82 6.00 -24.14
CA GLU A 304 -7.65 6.61 -25.46
C GLU A 304 -7.17 5.59 -26.52
N SER A 305 -6.33 4.63 -26.12
CA SER A 305 -5.68 3.72 -27.06
C SER A 305 -6.34 2.35 -27.15
N HIS A 306 -6.18 1.50 -26.13
CA HIS A 306 -6.70 0.14 -26.19
C HIS A 306 -7.20 -0.29 -24.82
N ILE A 307 -8.30 -1.03 -24.82
CA ILE A 307 -8.80 -1.77 -23.66
C ILE A 307 -8.68 -3.25 -24.02
N THR A 308 -7.95 -4.00 -23.20
CA THR A 308 -7.81 -5.46 -23.34
C THR A 308 -8.51 -6.14 -22.19
N ILE A 309 -9.39 -7.09 -22.49
CA ILE A 309 -10.10 -7.90 -21.50
C ILE A 309 -9.84 -9.38 -21.77
N ASN A 310 -9.15 -10.04 -20.85
CA ASN A 310 -8.78 -11.45 -20.88
C ASN A 310 -9.45 -12.17 -19.71
N SER A 311 -10.53 -12.92 -19.92
CA SER A 311 -11.34 -13.45 -18.81
C SER A 311 -11.83 -14.87 -19.06
N GLY A 312 -12.21 -15.62 -18.02
CA GLY A 312 -12.91 -16.89 -18.23
C GLY A 312 -14.31 -16.68 -18.84
N SER A 313 -15.06 -15.72 -18.31
CA SER A 313 -16.35 -15.25 -18.84
C SER A 313 -16.48 -13.75 -18.60
N ILE A 314 -17.26 -13.06 -19.44
CA ILE A 314 -17.45 -11.61 -19.32
C ILE A 314 -18.94 -11.30 -19.33
N THR A 315 -19.39 -10.53 -18.34
CA THR A 315 -20.75 -9.99 -18.32
C THR A 315 -20.71 -8.51 -17.96
N GLN A 316 -21.19 -7.66 -18.86
CA GLN A 316 -21.47 -6.27 -18.58
C GLN A 316 -22.99 -6.07 -18.55
N THR A 317 -23.52 -5.77 -17.37
CA THR A 317 -24.94 -5.45 -17.15
C THR A 317 -25.21 -3.95 -17.03
N GLY A 318 -24.16 -3.14 -16.89
CA GLY A 318 -24.25 -1.69 -16.79
C GLY A 318 -22.91 -1.02 -17.07
N GLY A 319 -22.84 0.30 -16.86
CA GLY A 319 -21.63 1.08 -17.15
C GLY A 319 -21.40 1.30 -18.64
N GLN A 320 -20.19 1.73 -18.99
CA GLN A 320 -19.78 2.04 -20.36
C GLN A 320 -18.34 1.57 -20.61
N ILE A 321 -18.07 1.06 -21.81
CA ILE A 321 -16.71 0.92 -22.33
C ILE A 321 -16.50 2.02 -23.36
N LEU A 322 -15.44 2.81 -23.18
CA LEU A 322 -15.12 3.97 -24.02
C LEU A 322 -13.67 3.91 -24.50
N THR A 323 -13.46 3.76 -25.81
CA THR A 323 -12.11 3.85 -26.39
C THR A 323 -12.13 4.27 -27.85
N ASP A 324 -11.30 5.24 -28.23
CA ASP A 324 -11.19 5.66 -29.64
C ASP A 324 -10.40 4.66 -30.49
N GLY A 325 -9.63 3.77 -29.85
CA GLY A 325 -8.89 2.71 -30.52
C GLY A 325 -9.59 1.36 -30.44
N HIS A 326 -8.92 0.35 -29.90
CA HIS A 326 -9.42 -1.02 -29.96
C HIS A 326 -9.93 -1.55 -28.62
N LEU A 327 -11.09 -2.19 -28.66
CA LEU A 327 -11.49 -3.16 -27.65
C LEU A 327 -11.06 -4.56 -28.10
N ILE A 328 -10.14 -5.15 -27.33
CA ILE A 328 -9.61 -6.49 -27.56
C ILE A 328 -10.13 -7.42 -26.47
N ILE A 329 -10.80 -8.49 -26.88
CA ILE A 329 -11.45 -9.44 -25.97
C ILE A 329 -10.93 -10.84 -26.25
N SER A 330 -10.45 -11.50 -25.20
CA SER A 330 -10.19 -12.94 -25.17
C SER A 330 -10.98 -13.56 -24.03
N SER A 331 -11.81 -14.56 -24.33
CA SER A 331 -12.58 -15.26 -23.30
C SER A 331 -12.65 -16.76 -23.55
N SER A 332 -12.44 -17.56 -22.50
CA SER A 332 -12.55 -19.02 -22.63
C SER A 332 -14.02 -19.47 -22.79
N ASN A 333 -14.96 -18.66 -22.29
CA ASN A 333 -16.40 -18.89 -22.40
C ASN A 333 -17.13 -17.59 -22.78
N THR A 334 -18.45 -17.54 -22.59
CA THR A 334 -19.33 -16.48 -23.10
C THR A 334 -18.90 -15.08 -22.64
N ALA A 335 -18.93 -14.13 -23.58
CA ALA A 335 -18.71 -12.72 -23.30
C ALA A 335 -19.93 -11.91 -23.80
N ARG A 336 -20.55 -11.17 -22.88
CA ARG A 336 -21.78 -10.43 -23.10
C ARG A 336 -21.64 -8.98 -22.64
N PHE A 337 -21.81 -8.05 -23.58
CA PHE A 337 -21.77 -6.61 -23.35
C PHE A 337 -23.12 -5.98 -23.69
N GLU A 338 -23.92 -5.68 -22.67
CA GLU A 338 -25.34 -5.27 -22.85
C GLU A 338 -25.56 -3.77 -22.84
N SER A 339 -24.54 -2.98 -22.47
CA SER A 339 -24.71 -1.54 -22.33
C SER A 339 -24.95 -0.86 -23.68
N SER A 340 -26.02 -0.07 -23.76
CA SER A 340 -26.34 0.74 -24.92
C SER A 340 -25.40 1.93 -25.14
N THR A 341 -24.52 2.21 -24.19
CA THR A 341 -23.63 3.38 -24.23
C THR A 341 -22.20 3.02 -24.60
N ASN A 342 -21.87 1.73 -24.82
CA ASN A 342 -20.52 1.38 -25.27
C ASN A 342 -20.18 2.09 -26.58
N GLU A 343 -18.99 2.69 -26.62
CA GLU A 343 -18.49 3.46 -27.75
C GLU A 343 -17.01 3.14 -27.94
N ILE A 344 -16.70 2.40 -29.00
CA ILE A 344 -15.38 1.87 -29.30
C ILE A 344 -14.99 2.17 -30.75
N GLY A 345 -13.70 2.38 -31.01
CA GLY A 345 -13.19 2.61 -32.36
C GLY A 345 -13.23 1.35 -33.23
N GLN A 346 -12.72 0.23 -32.71
CA GLN A 346 -12.67 -1.06 -33.42
C GLN A 346 -12.76 -2.25 -32.46
N LEU A 347 -13.44 -3.30 -32.90
CA LEU A 347 -13.68 -4.52 -32.12
C LEU A 347 -12.84 -5.70 -32.62
N ASN A 348 -12.10 -6.34 -31.71
CA ASN A 348 -11.47 -7.65 -31.91
C ASN A 348 -11.85 -8.60 -30.75
N ALA A 349 -12.50 -9.71 -31.05
CA ALA A 349 -12.96 -10.67 -30.03
C ALA A 349 -12.68 -12.12 -30.43
N THR A 350 -12.16 -12.91 -29.48
CA THR A 350 -11.97 -14.36 -29.59
C THR A 350 -12.59 -15.05 -28.39
N ILE A 351 -13.59 -15.89 -28.64
CA ILE A 351 -14.33 -16.65 -27.64
C ILE A 351 -14.16 -18.14 -27.93
N GLU A 352 -13.59 -18.90 -26.99
CA GLU A 352 -13.19 -20.29 -27.26
C GLU A 352 -14.38 -21.26 -27.37
N THR A 353 -15.25 -21.33 -26.35
CA THR A 353 -16.38 -22.28 -26.33
C THR A 353 -17.75 -21.63 -26.17
N GLY A 354 -17.82 -20.31 -25.99
CA GLY A 354 -19.04 -19.56 -25.66
C GLY A 354 -19.63 -18.74 -26.80
N ASN A 355 -20.66 -17.96 -26.46
CA ASN A 355 -21.25 -16.97 -27.36
C ASN A 355 -20.63 -15.60 -27.15
N PHE A 356 -20.71 -14.76 -28.18
CA PHE A 356 -20.35 -13.36 -28.10
C PHE A 356 -21.57 -12.48 -28.36
N SER A 357 -21.79 -11.48 -27.49
CA SER A 357 -22.75 -10.43 -27.78
C SER A 357 -22.24 -9.06 -27.39
N PHE A 358 -22.41 -8.07 -28.26
CA PHE A 358 -21.96 -6.71 -28.04
C PHE A 358 -22.96 -5.68 -28.56
N VAL A 359 -23.31 -4.72 -27.71
CA VAL A 359 -24.13 -3.55 -28.05
C VAL A 359 -23.23 -2.33 -28.14
N HIS A 360 -23.40 -1.53 -29.21
CA HIS A 360 -22.64 -0.32 -29.51
C HIS A 360 -23.57 0.86 -29.81
N ALA A 361 -23.22 2.07 -29.36
CA ALA A 361 -24.07 3.25 -29.50
C ALA A 361 -24.18 3.76 -30.95
N GLY A 362 -23.07 3.77 -31.69
CA GLY A 362 -22.95 4.30 -33.05
C GLY A 362 -22.43 3.28 -34.06
N ASP A 363 -21.69 3.72 -35.07
CA ASP A 363 -21.06 2.83 -36.06
C ASP A 363 -20.05 1.89 -35.40
N LEU A 364 -20.24 0.58 -35.58
CA LEU A 364 -19.37 -0.45 -35.04
C LEU A 364 -18.43 -0.98 -36.12
N PHE A 365 -17.14 -0.73 -36.00
CA PHE A 365 -16.11 -1.29 -36.87
C PHE A 365 -15.58 -2.61 -36.30
N ILE A 366 -15.58 -3.65 -37.13
CA ILE A 366 -15.14 -4.99 -36.75
C ILE A 366 -13.85 -5.33 -37.47
N ASP A 367 -12.79 -5.61 -36.70
CA ASP A 367 -11.58 -6.29 -37.19
C ASP A 367 -11.86 -7.79 -37.34
N ARG A 368 -12.10 -8.45 -36.21
CA ARG A 368 -12.28 -9.89 -36.14
C ARG A 368 -13.15 -10.28 -34.96
N VAL A 369 -14.13 -11.16 -35.19
CA VAL A 369 -14.89 -11.80 -34.11
C VAL A 369 -14.97 -13.29 -34.38
N THR A 370 -14.52 -14.10 -33.42
CA THR A 370 -14.63 -15.56 -33.45
C THR A 370 -15.34 -16.05 -32.20
N ALA A 371 -16.46 -16.74 -32.35
CA ALA A 371 -17.27 -17.33 -31.27
C ALA A 371 -18.22 -18.39 -31.84
N ASN A 372 -18.92 -19.15 -30.99
CA ASN A 372 -19.95 -20.09 -31.46
C ASN A 372 -21.14 -19.36 -32.10
N THR A 373 -21.67 -18.35 -31.40
CA THR A 373 -22.70 -17.44 -31.91
C THR A 373 -22.23 -16.01 -31.70
N VAL A 374 -22.47 -15.15 -32.67
CA VAL A 374 -22.11 -13.73 -32.64
C VAL A 374 -23.39 -12.89 -32.78
N ASN A 375 -23.69 -12.08 -31.77
CA ASN A 375 -24.82 -11.15 -31.76
C ASN A 375 -24.31 -9.71 -31.60
N LEU A 376 -24.37 -8.91 -32.66
CA LEU A 376 -23.89 -7.54 -32.65
C LEU A 376 -25.05 -6.58 -32.89
N THR A 377 -25.11 -5.53 -32.09
CA THR A 377 -26.12 -4.49 -32.20
C THR A 377 -25.44 -3.14 -32.29
N SER A 378 -25.74 -2.38 -33.33
CA SER A 378 -25.47 -0.93 -33.40
C SER A 378 -26.81 -0.21 -33.26
N ILE A 379 -26.91 0.71 -32.30
CA ILE A 379 -28.19 1.36 -31.97
C ILE A 379 -28.52 2.48 -32.96
N ASN A 380 -27.58 3.40 -33.16
CA ASN A 380 -27.77 4.58 -34.01
C ASN A 380 -26.82 4.58 -35.22
N GLY A 381 -26.22 3.44 -35.57
CA GLY A 381 -25.24 3.34 -36.64
C GLY A 381 -25.33 2.05 -37.45
N SER A 382 -24.27 1.79 -38.21
CA SER A 382 -24.08 0.59 -39.01
C SER A 382 -23.07 -0.35 -38.36
N ILE A 383 -23.12 -1.63 -38.74
CA ILE A 383 -22.08 -2.60 -38.43
C ILE A 383 -21.21 -2.75 -39.68
N LEU A 384 -19.92 -2.44 -39.56
CA LEU A 384 -18.98 -2.31 -40.67
C LEU A 384 -17.82 -3.29 -40.45
N ALA A 385 -17.64 -4.24 -41.37
CA ALA A 385 -16.43 -5.06 -41.39
C ALA A 385 -15.26 -4.26 -41.96
N ASP A 386 -14.04 -4.47 -41.45
CA ASP A 386 -12.82 -3.83 -41.93
C ASP A 386 -12.48 -4.27 -43.36
N GLY A 387 -13.16 -3.65 -44.32
CA GLY A 387 -13.01 -3.89 -45.75
C GLY A 387 -13.02 -2.61 -46.58
N ASN A 388 -12.95 -1.43 -45.97
CA ASN A 388 -13.04 -0.15 -46.71
C ASN A 388 -12.27 1.05 -46.14
N ARG A 389 -11.34 0.87 -45.19
CA ARG A 389 -10.39 1.95 -44.84
C ARG A 389 -9.17 1.92 -45.77
N SER A 390 -9.38 2.34 -47.03
CA SER A 390 -8.26 2.81 -47.86
C SER A 390 -7.82 4.19 -47.36
N ILE A 391 -6.53 4.29 -47.00
CA ILE A 391 -5.82 5.48 -46.53
C ILE A 391 -5.99 6.67 -47.48
#